data_AF-A0A078JCZ2-F1
#
_entry.id   AF-A0A078JCZ2-F1
#
_cell.length_a   1.000
_cell.length_b   1.000
_cell.length_c   1.000
_cell.angle_alpha   90.00
_cell.angle_beta   90.00
_cell.angle_gamma   90.00
#
_symmetry.space_group_name_H-M   'P 1'
#
loop_
_entity.id
_entity.type
_entity.pdbx_description
1 polymer ?
#
loop_
_entity_poly.entity_id
_entity_poly.type
_entity_poly.pdbx_seq_one_letter_code
_entity_poly.pdbx_strand_id
1 'polypeptide(L)'
;MNSWFWSAVFHTRDIDITKRLDFSSAIAVLGFSLIVSILRTFDVRVEAARVMVSAPVLALVTTHVLYINFYKLDYASGYVDAHSIWHLATVPLTILWWSFIRDDAEFRTSSLLKKSKTKAK
;
A
#
# COMPACT_ATOMS: atom_id res chain seq x y z
N MET A 1 8.00 7.18 8.77
CA MET A 1 9.21 8.01 8.98
C MET A 1 10.43 7.45 8.27
N ASN A 2 10.75 6.15 8.41
CA ASN A 2 11.97 5.60 7.77
C ASN A 2 11.97 5.63 6.24
N SER A 3 10.84 5.45 5.53
CA SER A 3 10.90 5.43 4.06
C SER A 3 11.19 6.79 3.43
N TRP A 4 10.68 7.87 4.01
CA TRP A 4 10.94 9.22 3.51
C TRP A 4 12.39 9.63 3.77
N PHE A 5 12.97 9.14 4.87
CA PHE A 5 14.40 9.32 5.16
C PHE A 5 15.28 8.62 4.12
N TRP A 6 15.02 7.34 3.83
CA TRP A 6 15.81 6.61 2.83
C TRP A 6 15.60 7.13 1.40
N SER A 7 14.39 7.58 1.08
CA SER A 7 14.08 8.22 -0.20
C SER A 7 14.84 9.54 -0.38
N ALA A 8 14.89 10.39 0.66
CA ALA A 8 15.67 11.62 0.62
C ALA A 8 17.17 11.33 0.44
N VAL A 9 17.71 10.34 1.15
CA VAL A 9 19.12 9.93 1.01
C VAL A 9 19.41 9.40 -0.40
N PHE A 10 18.53 8.56 -0.95
CA PHE A 10 18.65 8.04 -2.32
C PHE A 10 18.69 9.16 -3.37
N HIS A 11 17.78 10.13 -3.26
CA HIS A 11 17.74 11.27 -4.18
C HIS A 11 18.95 12.22 -4.08
N THR A 12 19.68 12.19 -2.97
CA THR A 12 20.96 12.93 -2.85
C THR A 12 22.17 12.13 -3.36
N ARG A 13 22.13 10.79 -3.24
CA ARG A 13 23.24 9.93 -3.62
C ARG A 13 22.76 8.53 -3.98
N ASP A 14 22.78 8.24 -5.29
CA ASP A 14 22.40 6.95 -5.85
C ASP A 14 23.58 5.97 -5.77
N ILE A 15 23.56 5.12 -4.75
CA ILE A 15 24.48 3.99 -4.58
C ILE A 15 23.68 2.75 -4.21
N ASP A 16 24.19 1.56 -4.52
CA ASP A 16 23.44 0.30 -4.40
C ASP A 16 22.79 0.08 -3.03
N ILE A 17 23.43 0.52 -1.94
CA ILE A 17 22.92 0.40 -0.58
C ILE A 17 21.72 1.33 -0.35
N THR A 18 21.79 2.59 -0.80
CA THR A 18 20.70 3.57 -0.62
C THR A 18 19.50 3.18 -1.47
N LYS A 19 19.75 2.67 -2.68
CA LYS A 19 18.71 2.11 -3.57
C LYS A 19 17.97 0.94 -2.90
N ARG A 20 18.71 -0.03 -2.34
CA ARG A 20 18.11 -1.19 -1.63
C ARG A 20 17.30 -0.78 -0.40
N LEU A 21 17.80 0.18 0.38
CA LEU A 21 17.13 0.65 1.59
C LEU A 21 15.86 1.46 1.28
N ASP A 22 15.89 2.31 0.24
CA ASP A 22 14.71 3.04 -0.22
C ASP A 22 13.60 2.07 -0.63
N PHE A 23 13.88 1.13 -1.55
CA PHE A 23 12.91 0.14 -1.98
C PHE A 23 12.38 -0.73 -0.83
N SER A 24 13.28 -1.24 0.02
CA SER A 24 12.87 -2.10 1.15
C SER A 24 11.94 -1.37 2.10
N SER A 25 12.23 -0.10 2.38
CA SER A 25 11.41 0.73 3.26
C SER A 25 10.07 1.12 2.63
N ALA A 26 10.02 1.37 1.32
CA ALA A 26 8.79 1.66 0.59
C ALA A 26 7.85 0.45 0.58
N ILE A 27 8.36 -0.74 0.27
CA ILE A 27 7.60 -2.00 0.27
C ILE A 27 7.06 -2.31 1.67
N ALA A 28 7.84 -2.07 2.73
CA ALA A 28 7.39 -2.27 4.11
C ALA A 28 6.22 -1.32 4.48
N VAL A 29 6.29 -0.05 4.09
CA VAL A 29 5.21 0.92 4.34
C VAL A 29 3.95 0.57 3.56
N LEU A 30 4.07 0.17 2.30
CA LEU A 30 2.92 -0.29 1.51
C LEU A 30 2.25 -1.52 2.12
N GLY A 31 3.04 -2.54 2.47
CA GLY A 31 2.54 -3.76 3.09
C GLY A 31 1.80 -3.50 4.41
N PHE A 32 2.39 -2.67 5.29
CA PHE A 32 1.74 -2.29 6.54
C PHE A 32 0.45 -1.50 6.32
N SER A 33 0.46 -0.54 5.39
CA SER A 33 -0.71 0.28 5.07
C SER A 33 -1.84 -0.57 4.49
N LEU A 34 -1.52 -1.57 3.66
CA LEU A 34 -2.47 -2.52 3.10
C LEU A 34 -3.14 -3.35 4.21
N ILE A 35 -2.38 -3.86 5.17
CA ILE A 35 -2.91 -4.61 6.31
C ILE A 35 -3.89 -3.73 7.09
N VAL A 36 -3.45 -2.54 7.53
CA VAL A 36 -4.29 -1.63 8.32
C VAL A 36 -5.55 -1.22 7.56
N SER A 37 -5.45 -0.99 6.24
CA SER A 37 -6.58 -0.65 5.37
C SER A 37 -7.62 -1.77 5.34
N ILE A 38 -7.21 -3.01 5.08
CA ILE A 38 -8.13 -4.17 5.06
C ILE A 38 -8.80 -4.36 6.43
N LEU A 39 -8.03 -4.33 7.51
CA LEU A 39 -8.57 -4.52 8.85
C LEU A 39 -9.59 -3.43 9.23
N ARG A 40 -9.38 -2.18 8.78
CA ARG A 40 -10.32 -1.07 9.01
C ARG A 40 -11.56 -1.14 8.13
N THR A 41 -11.42 -1.41 6.83
CA THR A 41 -12.53 -1.40 5.88
C THR A 41 -13.55 -2.49 6.18
N PHE A 42 -13.09 -3.67 6.61
CA PHE A 42 -13.95 -4.80 6.93
C PHE A 42 -14.29 -4.93 8.43
N ASP A 43 -13.90 -3.95 9.25
CA ASP A 43 -14.06 -3.95 10.72
C ASP A 43 -13.68 -5.30 11.36
N VAL A 44 -12.53 -5.84 10.97
CA VAL A 44 -12.11 -7.19 11.38
C VAL A 44 -11.63 -7.14 12.83
N ARG A 45 -12.50 -7.53 13.75
CA ARG A 45 -12.22 -7.55 15.21
C ARG A 45 -11.74 -8.89 15.74
N VAL A 46 -11.98 -9.98 15.02
CA VAL A 46 -11.60 -11.32 15.46
C VAL A 46 -10.09 -11.51 15.25
N GLU A 47 -9.35 -11.75 16.33
CA GLU A 47 -7.88 -11.86 16.29
C GLU A 47 -7.37 -12.92 15.30
N ALA A 48 -8.02 -14.08 15.25
CA ALA A 48 -7.68 -15.12 14.27
C ALA A 48 -7.80 -14.62 12.82
N ALA A 49 -8.87 -13.88 12.49
CA ALA A 49 -9.07 -13.31 11.15
C ALA A 49 -8.05 -12.20 10.84
N ARG A 50 -7.68 -11.39 11.84
CA ARG A 50 -6.62 -10.37 11.68
C ARG A 50 -5.28 -11.01 11.33
N VAL A 51 -4.95 -12.14 11.95
CA VAL A 51 -3.73 -12.92 11.65
C VAL A 51 -3.81 -13.55 10.25
N MET A 52 -4.95 -14.14 9.88
CA MET A 52 -5.15 -14.73 8.54
C MET A 52 -5.01 -13.70 7.41
N VAL A 53 -5.37 -12.44 7.65
CA VAL A 53 -5.17 -11.34 6.70
C VAL A 53 -3.73 -10.83 6.72
N SER A 54 -3.14 -10.65 7.91
CA SER A 54 -1.83 -10.01 8.05
C SER A 54 -0.68 -10.93 7.64
N ALA A 55 -0.74 -12.22 7.99
CA ALA A 55 0.37 -13.16 7.80
C ALA A 55 0.75 -13.37 6.32
N PRO A 56 -0.20 -13.54 5.37
CA PRO A 56 0.14 -13.66 3.95
C PRO A 56 0.79 -12.39 3.38
N VAL A 57 0.29 -11.21 3.77
CA VAL A 57 0.84 -9.92 3.32
C VAL A 57 2.25 -9.73 3.88
N LEU A 58 2.48 -10.05 5.16
CA LEU A 58 3.81 -10.01 5.77
C LEU A 58 4.78 -11.01 5.12
N ALA A 59 4.31 -12.22 4.80
CA ALA A 59 5.13 -13.23 4.12
C ALA A 59 5.55 -12.76 2.72
N LEU A 60 4.63 -12.16 1.96
CA LEU A 60 4.91 -11.58 0.65
C LEU A 60 5.92 -10.43 0.76
N VAL A 61 5.66 -9.46 1.65
CA VAL A 61 6.55 -8.31 1.90
C VAL A 61 7.96 -8.76 2.28
N THR A 62 8.06 -9.72 3.21
CA THR A 62 9.35 -10.25 3.66
C THR A 62 10.09 -10.95 2.53
N THR A 63 9.41 -11.82 1.79
CA THR A 63 9.99 -12.52 0.64
C THR A 63 10.46 -11.53 -0.43
N HIS A 64 9.68 -10.48 -0.69
CA HIS A 64 10.02 -9.47 -1.69
C HIS A 64 11.21 -8.60 -1.27
N VAL A 65 11.29 -8.22 0.01
CA VAL A 65 12.46 -7.52 0.57
C VAL A 65 13.70 -8.41 0.52
N LEU A 66 13.60 -9.68 0.89
CA LEU A 66 14.70 -10.63 0.77
C LEU A 66 15.16 -10.79 -0.68
N TYR A 67 14.22 -10.91 -1.62
CA TYR A 67 14.52 -11.01 -3.04
C TYR A 67 15.34 -9.80 -3.53
N ILE A 68 14.90 -8.57 -3.23
CA ILE A 68 15.62 -7.35 -3.65
C ILE A 68 16.99 -7.22 -2.99
N ASN A 69 17.15 -7.70 -1.74
CA ASN A 69 18.41 -7.59 -1.01
C ASN A 69 19.43 -8.68 -1.36
N PHE A 70 19.00 -9.89 -1.70
CA PHE A 70 19.91 -11.03 -1.89
C PHE A 70 20.04 -11.48 -3.35
N TYR A 71 19.04 -11.25 -4.19
CA TYR A 71 19.17 -11.51 -5.62
C TYR A 71 19.73 -10.30 -6.35
N LYS A 72 20.78 -10.53 -7.15
CA LYS A 72 21.22 -9.56 -8.14
C LYS A 72 20.19 -9.57 -9.26
N LEU A 73 19.28 -8.60 -9.24
CA LEU A 73 18.55 -8.22 -10.43
C LEU A 73 19.58 -7.68 -11.43
N ASP A 74 20.07 -8.55 -12.33
CA ASP A 74 20.59 -8.06 -13.61
C ASP A 74 19.37 -7.45 -14.30
N TYR A 75 19.15 -6.16 -14.05
CA TYR A 75 18.18 -5.36 -14.77
C TYR A 75 18.57 -5.46 -16.23
N ALA A 76 17.91 -6.35 -16.96
CA ALA A 76 18.08 -6.49 -18.39
C ALA A 76 17.76 -5.13 -19.03
N SER A 77 18.81 -4.37 -19.31
CA SER A 77 18.81 -3.19 -20.16
C SER A 77 17.87 -2.05 -19.74
N GLY A 78 18.00 -1.45 -18.55
CA GLY A 78 17.60 -0.04 -18.25
C GLY A 78 16.16 0.46 -18.50
N TYR A 79 15.26 -0.30 -19.14
CA TYR A 79 13.93 0.14 -19.58
C TYR A 79 12.82 -0.24 -18.59
N VAL A 80 13.05 -1.29 -17.79
CA VAL A 80 12.11 -1.76 -16.76
C VAL A 80 12.78 -1.64 -15.40
N ASP A 81 13.08 -0.42 -14.97
CA ASP A 81 13.54 -0.16 -13.60
C ASP A 81 12.40 -0.37 -12.59
N ALA A 82 12.71 -0.65 -11.32
CA ALA A 82 11.70 -0.83 -10.27
C ALA A 82 10.75 0.38 -10.13
N HIS A 83 11.20 1.56 -10.55
CA HIS A 83 10.39 2.76 -10.64
C HIS A 83 9.22 2.63 -11.62
N SER A 84 9.41 2.00 -12.78
CA SER A 84 8.35 1.75 -13.77
C SER A 84 7.33 0.74 -13.24
N ILE A 85 7.80 -0.27 -12.50
CA ILE A 85 6.94 -1.27 -11.84
C ILE A 85 6.12 -0.61 -10.72
N TRP A 86 6.71 0.32 -9.98
CA TRP A 86 6.01 1.12 -8.97
C TRP A 86 4.87 1.95 -9.57
N HIS A 87 5.11 2.64 -10.69
CA HIS A 87 4.06 3.38 -11.41
C HIS A 87 2.94 2.45 -11.89
N LEU A 88 3.29 1.28 -12.43
CA LEU A 88 2.30 0.30 -12.87
C LEU A 88 1.42 -0.22 -11.72
N ALA A 89 1.98 -0.43 -10.54
CA ALA A 89 1.24 -0.91 -9.38
C ALA A 89 0.37 0.18 -8.72
N THR A 90 0.82 1.43 -8.72
CA THR A 90 0.11 2.54 -8.04
C THR A 90 -1.09 3.08 -8.81
N VAL A 91 -1.08 3.02 -10.15
CA VAL A 91 -2.21 3.46 -10.99
C VAL A 91 -3.53 2.72 -10.66
N PRO A 92 -3.61 1.37 -10.72
CA PRO A 92 -4.85 0.65 -10.41
C PRO A 92 -5.24 0.79 -8.94
N LEU A 93 -4.27 0.85 -8.02
CA LEU A 93 -4.53 1.08 -6.60
C LEU A 93 -5.21 2.43 -6.35
N THR A 94 -4.77 3.48 -7.07
CA THR A 94 -5.37 4.82 -6.97
C THR A 94 -6.80 4.83 -7.47
N ILE A 95 -7.10 4.11 -8.56
CA ILE A 95 -8.45 3.99 -9.11
C ILE A 95 -9.39 3.28 -8.12
N LEU A 96 -8.92 2.16 -7.53
CA LEU A 96 -9.69 1.43 -6.52
C LEU A 96 -9.95 2.27 -5.28
N TRP A 97 -8.94 2.99 -4.80
CA TRP A 97 -9.06 3.90 -3.66
C TRP A 97 -10.08 5.01 -3.93
N TRP A 98 -10.05 5.60 -5.13
CA TRP A 98 -10.96 6.67 -5.45
C TRP A 98 -12.41 6.18 -5.58
N SER A 99 -12.58 4.97 -6.12
CA SER A 99 -13.89 4.32 -6.22
C SER A 99 -14.48 4.04 -4.84
N PHE A 100 -13.67 3.54 -3.90
CA PHE A 100 -14.09 3.31 -2.52
C PHE A 100 -14.59 4.59 -1.82
N ILE A 101 -13.85 5.71 -1.90
CA ILE A 101 -14.27 6.95 -1.23
C ILE A 101 -15.55 7.51 -1.86
N ARG A 102 -15.70 7.41 -3.19
CA ARG A 102 -16.95 7.81 -3.86
C ARG A 102 -18.13 7.02 -3.32
N ASP A 103 -18.00 5.70 -3.24
CA ASP A 103 -19.07 4.82 -2.78
C ASP A 103 -19.41 5.08 -1.29
N ASP A 104 -18.41 5.35 -0.42
CA ASP A 104 -18.65 5.74 0.99
C ASP A 104 -19.38 7.09 1.09
N ALA A 105 -19.03 8.06 0.25
CA ALA A 105 -19.66 9.37 0.23
C ALA A 105 -21.14 9.30 -0.23
N GLU A 106 -21.42 8.49 -1.25
CA GLU A 106 -22.78 8.26 -1.75
C GLU A 106 -23.66 7.56 -0.69
N PHE A 107 -23.12 6.54 -0.02
CA PHE A 107 -23.80 5.85 1.06
C PHE A 107 -24.16 6.80 2.22
N ARG A 108 -23.19 7.61 2.68
CA ARG A 108 -23.40 8.60 3.74
C ARG A 108 -24.48 9.60 3.37
N THR A 109 -24.41 10.18 2.17
CA THR A 109 -25.38 11.18 1.70
C THR A 109 -26.79 10.59 1.65
N SER A 110 -26.94 9.39 1.10
CA SER A 110 -28.23 8.69 1.02
C SER A 110 -28.81 8.40 2.41
N SER A 111 -27.97 8.02 3.37
CA SER A 111 -28.39 7.75 4.75
C SER A 111 -28.91 9.02 5.46
N LEU A 112 -28.23 10.15 5.26
CA LEU A 112 -28.62 11.45 5.83
C LEU A 112 -29.93 11.96 5.22
N LEU A 113 -30.09 11.84 3.90
CA LEU A 113 -31.32 12.19 3.21
C LEU A 113 -32.50 11.37 3.70
N LYS A 114 -32.34 10.05 3.83
CA LYS A 114 -33.40 9.17 4.37
C LYS A 114 -33.78 9.56 5.80
N LYS A 115 -32.80 9.82 6.67
CA LYS A 115 -33.02 10.26 8.06
C LYS A 115 -33.76 11.60 8.14
N SER A 116 -33.43 12.56 7.27
CA SER A 116 -34.10 13.86 7.22
C SER A 116 -35.58 13.73 6.82
N LYS A 117 -35.90 12.89 5.83
CA LYS A 117 -37.28 12.62 5.38
C LYS A 117 -38.13 11.95 6.45
N THR A 118 -37.55 11.01 7.21
CA THR A 118 -38.25 10.37 8.33
C THR A 118 -38.56 11.34 9.47
N LYS A 119 -37.70 12.33 9.72
CA LYS A 119 -37.91 13.32 10.80
C LYS A 119 -38.92 14.41 10.42
N ALA A 120 -39.13 14.64 9.13
CA ALA A 120 -40.07 15.64 8.61
C ALA A 120 -41.51 15.13 8.44
N LYS A 121 -41.75 13.83 8.66
CA LYS A 121 -43.06 13.18 8.63
C LYS A 121 -43.51 12.90 10.06
#